data_AF-A0AAW7WH32-F1
#
_entry.id   AF-A0AAW7WH32-F1
#
_cell.length_a   1.000
_cell.length_b   1.000
_cell.length_c   1.000
_cell.angle_alpha   90.00
_cell.angle_beta   90.00
_cell.angle_gamma   90.00
#
_symmetry.space_group_name_H-M   'P 1'
#
loop_
_entity.id
_entity.type
_entity.pdbx_description
1 polymer ?
#
loop_
_entity_poly.entity_id
_entity_poly.type
_entity_poly.pdbx_seq_one_letter_code
_entity_poly.pdbx_strand_id
1 'polypeptide(L)'
;MTIAGLHGEKEAFLQRVAESLSVFRIQLWTAALLLIGSSVGGTSVEAASMRCRIDQQAWSPCRMVASSPGERWVLTWNQQRVEFVHDGSGQMMMRLGQAEDWLEVQPFWTVDHSLCWGSVCATGVIPLE
;
A
#
# COMPACT_ATOMS: atom_id res chain seq x y z
N MET A 1 -58.16 43.71 -42.04
CA MET A 1 -57.53 43.92 -40.72
C MET A 1 -58.26 42.98 -39.78
N THR A 2 -57.72 41.80 -39.42
CA THR A 2 -56.70 41.58 -38.39
C THR A 2 -56.25 40.13 -38.45
N ILE A 3 -54.94 39.82 -38.57
CA ILE A 3 -54.38 38.54 -38.12
C ILE A 3 -52.96 38.81 -37.60
N ALA A 4 -52.83 39.02 -36.28
CA ALA A 4 -51.57 38.97 -35.55
C ALA A 4 -51.72 37.86 -34.52
N GLY A 5 -51.16 36.68 -34.81
CA GLY A 5 -51.22 35.52 -33.91
C GLY A 5 -50.81 34.27 -34.65
N LEU A 6 -49.51 33.92 -34.59
CA LEU A 6 -48.98 32.58 -34.90
C LEU A 6 -47.46 32.42 -34.64
N HIS A 7 -46.74 33.48 -34.23
CA HIS A 7 -45.28 33.40 -34.06
C HIS A 7 -44.79 33.03 -32.63
N GLY A 8 -45.62 33.19 -31.60
CA GLY A 8 -45.19 33.00 -30.19
C GLY A 8 -45.19 31.56 -29.67
N GLU A 9 -45.89 30.63 -30.34
CA GLU A 9 -46.13 29.28 -29.81
C GLU A 9 -44.98 28.30 -30.10
N LYS A 10 -44.24 28.53 -31.19
CA LYS A 10 -43.18 27.63 -31.66
C LYS A 10 -41.89 27.74 -30.84
N GLU A 11 -41.55 28.95 -30.40
CA GLU A 11 -40.36 29.23 -29.58
C GLU A 11 -40.49 28.64 -28.16
N ALA A 12 -41.70 28.71 -27.56
CA ALA A 12 -41.95 28.18 -26.21
C ALA A 12 -41.95 26.65 -26.13
N PHE A 13 -42.25 25.96 -27.25
CA PHE A 13 -42.21 24.49 -27.34
C PHE A 13 -40.76 23.99 -27.43
N LEU A 14 -39.93 24.64 -28.26
CA LEU A 14 -38.53 24.25 -28.42
C LEU A 14 -37.71 24.46 -27.13
N GLN A 15 -37.98 25.55 -26.40
CA GLN A 15 -37.36 25.82 -25.10
C GLN A 15 -37.65 24.71 -24.07
N ARG A 16 -38.91 24.26 -23.98
CA ARG A 16 -39.33 23.18 -23.06
C ARG A 16 -38.73 21.82 -23.40
N VAL A 17 -38.54 21.52 -24.69
CA VAL A 17 -37.91 20.27 -25.14
C VAL A 17 -36.41 20.28 -24.82
N ALA A 18 -35.73 21.42 -24.99
CA ALA A 18 -34.31 21.57 -24.68
C ALA A 18 -34.01 21.47 -23.17
N GLU A 19 -34.86 22.05 -22.31
CA GLU A 19 -34.74 21.92 -20.85
C GLU A 19 -34.94 20.47 -20.39
N SER A 20 -35.90 19.75 -20.98
CA SER A 20 -36.20 18.35 -20.62
C SER A 20 -35.05 17.40 -20.94
N LEU A 21 -34.37 17.57 -22.08
CA LEU A 21 -33.22 16.74 -22.46
C LEU A 21 -31.95 17.01 -21.63
N SER A 22 -31.83 18.22 -21.05
CA SER A 22 -30.71 18.61 -20.19
C SER A 22 -30.76 17.93 -18.82
N VAL A 23 -31.94 17.88 -18.20
CA VAL A 23 -32.14 17.27 -16.87
C VAL A 23 -31.95 15.76 -16.90
N PHE A 24 -32.44 15.09 -17.95
CA PHE A 24 -32.28 13.63 -18.11
C PHE A 24 -30.81 13.21 -18.28
N ARG A 25 -29.97 14.05 -18.89
CA ARG A 25 -28.53 13.74 -19.02
C ARG A 25 -27.80 13.83 -17.69
N ILE A 26 -28.15 14.74 -16.78
CA ILE A 26 -27.42 14.93 -15.50
C ILE A 26 -27.75 13.83 -14.49
N GLN A 27 -28.99 13.33 -14.49
CA GLN A 27 -29.47 12.28 -13.57
C GLN A 27 -28.88 10.89 -13.85
N LEU A 28 -28.49 10.60 -15.09
CA LEU A 28 -27.89 9.31 -15.45
C LEU A 28 -26.41 9.17 -15.02
N TRP A 29 -25.68 10.27 -14.83
CA TRP A 29 -24.27 10.21 -14.40
C TRP A 29 -24.11 10.01 -12.88
N THR A 30 -25.07 10.44 -12.07
CA THR A 30 -24.96 10.35 -10.60
C THR A 30 -25.20 8.94 -10.07
N ALA A 31 -26.02 8.11 -10.73
CA ALA A 31 -26.27 6.74 -10.30
C ALA A 31 -25.10 5.77 -10.58
N ALA A 32 -24.32 6.01 -11.64
CA ALA A 32 -23.22 5.12 -12.03
C ALA A 32 -21.97 5.23 -11.12
N LEU A 33 -21.78 6.38 -10.46
CA LEU A 33 -20.57 6.66 -9.66
C LEU A 33 -20.59 6.10 -8.24
N LEU A 34 -21.74 5.64 -7.73
CA LEU A 34 -21.85 5.12 -6.35
C LEU A 34 -21.56 3.63 -6.20
N LEU A 35 -21.36 2.89 -7.30
CA LEU A 35 -21.11 1.44 -7.25
C LEU A 35 -19.63 1.05 -7.33
N ILE A 36 -18.72 2.00 -7.48
CA ILE A 36 -17.27 1.75 -7.43
C ILE A 36 -16.76 2.07 -6.02
N GLY A 37 -17.38 1.45 -5.02
CA GLY A 37 -16.81 1.35 -3.68
C GLY A 37 -15.70 0.33 -3.73
N SER A 38 -14.50 0.74 -4.14
CA SER A 38 -13.30 -0.09 -4.09
C SER A 38 -13.05 -0.50 -2.65
N SER A 39 -13.36 -1.75 -2.32
CA SER A 39 -12.80 -2.42 -1.15
C SER A 39 -11.29 -2.55 -1.38
N VAL A 40 -10.53 -1.51 -1.05
CA VAL A 40 -9.13 -1.68 -0.67
C VAL A 40 -9.15 -2.37 0.69
N GLY A 41 -9.39 -3.67 0.65
CA GLY A 41 -8.93 -4.58 1.68
C GLY A 41 -7.42 -4.59 1.59
N GLY A 42 -6.77 -3.55 2.11
CA GLY A 42 -5.40 -3.69 2.54
C GLY A 42 -5.44 -4.77 3.61
N THR A 43 -5.01 -5.99 3.26
CA THR A 43 -4.57 -6.96 4.26
C THR A 43 -3.44 -6.25 4.99
N SER A 44 -3.79 -5.55 6.07
CA SER A 44 -2.88 -5.28 7.16
C SER A 44 -2.35 -6.66 7.52
N VAL A 45 -1.17 -7.00 7.03
CA VAL A 45 -0.35 -8.06 7.60
C VAL A 45 -0.25 -7.64 9.06
N GLU A 46 -1.10 -8.27 9.88
CA GLU A 46 -1.09 -8.19 11.31
C GLU A 46 0.38 -8.27 11.70
N ALA A 47 0.88 -7.23 12.38
CA ALA A 47 2.28 -7.18 12.73
C ALA A 47 2.54 -8.44 13.54
N ALA A 48 3.09 -9.45 12.87
CA ALA A 48 3.53 -10.69 13.45
C ALA A 48 4.29 -10.34 14.73
N SER A 49 4.08 -11.13 15.79
CA SER A 49 4.66 -10.94 17.12
C SER A 49 6.17 -11.19 17.15
N MET A 50 6.89 -10.55 16.24
CA MET A 50 8.32 -10.70 16.06
C MET A 50 9.06 -9.91 17.13
N ARG A 51 10.20 -10.46 17.51
CA ARG A 51 11.16 -9.81 18.38
C ARG A 51 12.52 -9.81 17.69
N CYS A 52 13.26 -8.73 17.87
CA CYS A 52 14.58 -8.56 17.30
C CYS A 52 15.59 -8.21 18.40
N ARG A 53 16.86 -8.52 18.13
CA ARG A 53 18.00 -8.04 18.91
C ARG A 53 19.17 -7.72 17.99
N ILE A 54 20.05 -6.84 18.44
CA ILE A 54 21.41 -6.69 17.90
C ILE A 54 22.38 -7.28 18.91
N ASP A 55 23.32 -8.07 18.43
CA ASP A 55 24.33 -8.75 19.24
C ASP A 55 23.65 -9.51 20.40
N GLN A 56 24.06 -9.20 21.64
CA GLN A 56 23.53 -9.80 22.86
C GLN A 56 22.54 -8.89 23.61
N GLN A 57 21.99 -7.89 22.93
CA GLN A 57 21.00 -7.00 23.53
C GLN A 57 19.70 -7.74 23.88
N ALA A 58 18.92 -7.13 24.77
CA ALA A 58 17.61 -7.65 25.14
C ALA A 58 16.66 -7.64 23.94
N TRP A 59 15.91 -8.74 23.78
CA TRP A 59 14.89 -8.88 22.76
C TRP A 59 13.82 -7.79 22.87
N SER A 60 13.61 -7.03 21.80
CA SER A 60 12.61 -5.98 21.73
C SER A 60 11.59 -6.28 20.62
N PRO A 61 10.32 -5.84 20.76
CA PRO A 61 9.35 -5.95 19.67
C PRO A 61 9.87 -5.25 18.40
N CYS A 62 9.69 -5.87 17.25
CA CYS A 62 10.08 -5.32 15.96
C CYS A 62 9.06 -5.64 14.87
N ARG A 63 9.05 -4.86 13.80
CA ARG A 63 8.23 -5.11 12.60
C ARG A 63 9.14 -5.34 11.40
N MET A 64 8.79 -6.33 10.58
CA MET A 64 9.34 -6.53 9.25
C MET A 64 8.34 -6.05 8.21
N VAL A 65 8.82 -5.33 7.21
CA VAL A 65 8.03 -4.89 6.06
C VAL A 65 8.80 -5.24 4.80
N ALA A 66 8.23 -6.12 3.97
CA ALA A 66 8.76 -6.39 2.63
C ALA A 66 8.24 -5.32 1.67
N SER A 67 9.17 -4.55 1.08
CA SER A 67 8.84 -3.65 -0.04
C SER A 67 8.77 -4.39 -1.38
N SER A 68 9.56 -5.47 -1.50
CA SER A 68 9.55 -6.43 -2.60
C SER A 68 9.79 -7.80 -1.96
N PRO A 69 8.77 -8.66 -1.84
CA PRO A 69 8.91 -9.99 -1.24
C PRO A 69 10.08 -10.77 -1.83
N GLY A 70 10.87 -11.43 -0.99
CA GLY A 70 12.08 -12.18 -1.38
C GLY A 70 13.28 -11.35 -1.90
N GLU A 71 13.13 -10.04 -2.11
CA GLU A 71 14.19 -9.18 -2.67
C GLU A 71 14.59 -8.04 -1.72
N ARG A 72 13.62 -7.31 -1.15
CA ARG A 72 13.89 -6.15 -0.30
C ARG A 72 12.92 -6.05 0.87
N TRP A 73 13.47 -6.03 2.07
CA TRP A 73 12.70 -5.85 3.29
C TRP A 73 13.42 -4.97 4.30
N VAL A 74 12.63 -4.48 5.25
CA VAL A 74 13.07 -3.57 6.30
C VAL A 74 12.62 -4.10 7.64
N LEU A 75 13.54 -4.17 8.60
CA LEU A 75 13.22 -4.36 10.01
C LEU A 75 13.24 -3.01 10.73
N THR A 76 12.23 -2.74 11.54
CA THR A 76 12.15 -1.53 12.38
C THR A 76 11.85 -1.87 13.84
N TRP A 77 12.64 -1.30 14.76
CA TRP A 77 12.38 -1.31 16.20
C TRP A 77 13.12 -0.16 16.87
N ASN A 78 12.56 0.44 17.93
CA ASN A 78 13.21 1.48 18.74
C ASN A 78 13.98 2.54 17.92
N GLN A 79 13.37 3.05 16.83
CA GLN A 79 13.94 4.01 15.86
C GLN A 79 15.12 3.50 15.01
N GLN A 80 15.56 2.26 15.24
CA GLN A 80 16.50 1.58 14.37
C GLN A 80 15.77 1.01 13.16
N ARG A 81 16.47 1.07 12.03
CA ARG A 81 16.01 0.56 10.74
C ARG A 81 17.13 -0.30 10.18
N VAL A 82 16.85 -1.55 9.90
CA VAL A 82 17.79 -2.43 9.20
C VAL A 82 17.21 -2.74 7.84
N GLU A 83 17.98 -2.46 6.80
CA GLU A 83 17.60 -2.69 5.42
C GLU A 83 18.30 -3.93 4.90
N PHE A 84 17.57 -4.71 4.10
CA PHE A 84 18.06 -5.94 3.51
C PHE A 84 17.78 -5.93 2.02
N VAL A 85 18.74 -6.44 1.24
CA VAL A 85 18.61 -6.67 -0.20
C VAL A 85 19.12 -8.06 -0.51
N HIS A 86 18.32 -8.86 -1.19
CA HIS A 86 18.70 -10.13 -1.79
C HIS A 86 18.62 -9.98 -3.30
N ASP A 87 19.70 -10.30 -4.01
CA ASP A 87 19.84 -10.03 -5.44
C ASP A 87 19.32 -11.17 -6.34
N GLY A 88 18.79 -12.24 -5.75
CA GLY A 88 18.31 -13.44 -6.45
C GLY A 88 19.40 -14.45 -6.81
N SER A 89 20.68 -14.11 -6.63
CA SER A 89 21.82 -15.03 -6.82
C SER A 89 22.18 -15.82 -5.56
N GLY A 90 21.51 -15.54 -4.44
CA GLY A 90 21.86 -16.04 -3.11
C GLY A 90 22.73 -15.07 -2.32
N GLN A 91 23.18 -13.96 -2.93
CA GLN A 91 23.87 -12.90 -2.21
C GLN A 91 22.86 -12.01 -1.50
N MET A 92 23.20 -11.66 -0.27
CA MET A 92 22.36 -10.83 0.57
C MET A 92 23.20 -9.77 1.28
N MET A 93 22.69 -8.54 1.23
CA MET A 93 23.30 -7.37 1.83
C MET A 93 22.40 -6.85 2.94
N MET A 94 23.02 -6.37 4.01
CA MET A 94 22.35 -5.76 5.16
C MET A 94 22.98 -4.40 5.49
N ARG A 95 22.17 -3.45 5.92
CA ARG A 95 22.64 -2.14 6.42
C ARG A 95 21.89 -1.73 7.68
N LEU A 96 22.63 -1.42 8.75
CA LEU A 96 22.08 -1.00 10.05
C LEU A 96 21.98 0.54 10.13
N GLY A 97 20.83 1.10 9.81
CA GLY A 97 20.65 2.55 9.78
C GLY A 97 21.17 3.18 8.48
N GLN A 98 20.65 4.36 8.14
CA GLN A 98 20.81 4.88 6.78
C GLN A 98 22.23 5.37 6.44
N ALA A 99 23.03 5.68 7.45
CA ALA A 99 24.39 6.23 7.28
C ALA A 99 25.48 5.16 7.32
N GLU A 100 25.16 3.92 7.69
CA GLU A 100 26.14 2.82 7.74
C GLU A 100 26.36 2.21 6.35
N ASP A 101 27.47 1.48 6.19
CA ASP A 101 27.78 0.76 4.97
C ASP A 101 26.94 -0.51 4.82
N TRP A 102 26.82 -0.98 3.57
CA TRP A 102 26.25 -2.28 3.27
C TRP A 102 27.25 -3.40 3.60
N LEU A 103 26.79 -4.40 4.32
CA LEU A 103 27.55 -5.57 4.72
C LEU A 103 26.96 -6.81 4.05
N GLU A 104 27.82 -7.62 3.45
CA GLU A 104 27.42 -8.95 2.98
C GLU A 104 27.13 -9.85 4.18
N VAL A 105 25.99 -10.54 4.16
CA VAL A 105 25.55 -11.43 5.24
C VAL A 105 24.97 -12.72 4.67
N GLN A 106 25.07 -13.79 5.45
CA GLN A 106 24.33 -15.02 5.18
C GLN A 106 23.34 -15.28 6.32
N PRO A 107 22.08 -15.65 5.99
CA PRO A 107 21.11 -16.02 6.99
C PRO A 107 21.49 -17.35 7.63
N PHE A 108 21.41 -17.45 8.95
CA PHE A 108 21.55 -18.72 9.65
C PHE A 108 20.56 -18.85 10.80
N TRP A 109 20.10 -20.07 11.02
CA TRP A 109 19.24 -20.42 12.15
C TRP A 109 20.10 -20.76 13.37
N THR A 110 19.75 -20.19 14.51
CA THR A 110 20.36 -20.51 15.80
C THR A 110 19.66 -21.67 16.49
N VAL A 111 20.29 -22.21 17.53
CA VAL A 111 19.72 -23.30 18.36
C VAL A 111 18.44 -22.89 19.10
N ASP A 112 18.27 -21.60 19.39
CA ASP A 112 17.06 -21.02 19.99
C ASP A 112 16.01 -20.63 18.94
N HIS A 113 16.09 -21.17 17.72
CA HIS A 113 15.16 -20.94 16.62
C HIS A 113 15.00 -19.47 16.23
N SER A 114 16.08 -18.69 16.35
CA SER A 114 16.14 -17.34 15.81
C SER A 114 16.83 -17.36 14.45
N LEU A 115 16.38 -16.52 13.53
CA LEU A 115 17.05 -16.27 12.26
C LEU A 115 17.98 -15.06 12.42
N CYS A 116 19.25 -15.23 12.09
CA CYS A 116 20.25 -14.17 12.23
C CYS A 116 20.90 -13.80 10.89
N TRP A 117 21.22 -12.51 10.77
CA TRP A 117 21.93 -11.87 9.67
C TRP A 117 23.11 -11.09 10.27
N GLY A 118 24.24 -11.76 10.42
CA GLY A 118 25.35 -11.22 11.22
C GLY A 118 24.91 -11.01 12.68
N SER A 119 24.99 -9.78 13.17
CA SER A 119 24.61 -9.41 14.54
C SER A 119 23.12 -9.20 14.76
N VAL A 120 22.32 -9.06 13.69
CA VAL A 120 20.88 -8.82 13.79
C VAL A 120 20.16 -10.15 13.80
N CYS A 121 19.38 -10.42 14.84
CA CYS A 121 18.57 -11.64 14.94
C CYS A 121 17.09 -11.30 15.09
N ALA A 122 16.23 -12.16 14.53
CA ALA A 122 14.78 -12.10 14.66
C ALA A 122 14.20 -13.47 15.10
N THR A 123 13.12 -13.44 15.88
CA THR A 123 12.35 -14.61 16.28
C THR A 123 10.85 -14.32 16.21
N GLY A 124 10.02 -15.35 16.08
CA GLY A 124 8.58 -15.25 15.86
C GLY A 124 8.19 -15.56 14.41
N VAL A 125 7.09 -14.96 13.93
CA VAL A 125 6.59 -15.17 12.57
C VAL A 125 7.35 -14.25 11.61
N ILE A 126 8.38 -14.77 10.94
CA ILE A 126 9.23 -14.02 10.01
C ILE A 126 8.72 -14.21 8.57
N PRO A 127 8.28 -13.14 7.88
CA PRO A 127 7.79 -13.25 6.51
C PRO A 127 8.95 -13.28 5.51
N LEU A 128 9.48 -14.48 5.23
CA LEU A 128 10.59 -14.69 4.29
C LEU A 128 10.14 -14.97 2.84
N GLU A 129 8.83 -15.10 2.63
CA GLU A 129 8.19 -15.41 1.34
C GLU A 129 7.80 -14.14 0.56
#